data_AF-A0A9P6XA58-F1
#
_entry.id   AF-A0A9P6XA58-F1
#
_cell.length_a   1.000
_cell.length_b   1.000
_cell.length_c   1.000
_cell.angle_alpha   90.00
_cell.angle_beta   90.00
_cell.angle_gamma   90.00
#
_symmetry.space_group_name_H-M   'P 1'
#
loop_
_entity.id
_entity.type
_entity.pdbx_description
1 polymer ?
#
loop_
_entity_poly.entity_id
_entity_poly.type
_entity_poly.pdbx_seq_one_letter_code
_entity_poly.pdbx_strand_id
1 'polypeptide(L)'
;MSTNNESETNYSSKELDRLDSFVKIAPAAGYTIDQKEQELCREGSNGQQECIKLNLEYTQMFSEMQKLGFFCALPMDPKKTFMECRKV
;
A
#
# COMPACT_ATOMS: atom_id res chain seq x y z
N MET A 1 25.93 8.90 21.51
CA MET A 1 24.79 8.19 20.88
C MET A 1 24.29 9.04 19.73
N SER A 2 23.81 8.41 18.66
CA SER A 2 23.13 9.01 17.50
C SER A 2 24.00 9.35 16.28
N THR A 3 24.33 8.32 15.51
CA THR A 3 24.44 8.39 14.05
C THR A 3 23.59 7.23 13.55
N ASN A 4 22.47 7.48 12.84
CA ASN A 4 21.71 6.54 11.99
C ASN A 4 20.28 7.10 11.72
N ASN A 5 20.14 8.26 11.08
CA ASN A 5 18.80 8.79 10.73
C ASN A 5 18.65 9.25 9.26
N GLU A 6 19.68 9.16 8.43
CA GLU A 6 19.61 9.55 7.01
C GLU A 6 19.37 8.35 6.08
N SER A 7 19.66 7.12 6.52
CA SER A 7 19.52 5.91 5.70
C SER A 7 18.09 5.36 5.65
N GLU A 8 17.32 5.47 6.74
CA GLU A 8 15.94 4.97 6.81
C GLU A 8 14.99 5.84 5.97
N THR A 9 15.17 7.16 6.01
CA THR A 9 14.31 8.10 5.28
C THR A 9 14.45 7.97 3.76
N ASN A 10 15.67 7.72 3.27
CA ASN A 10 15.94 7.54 1.83
C ASN A 10 15.40 6.21 1.28
N TYR A 11 15.31 5.18 2.12
CA TYR A 11 14.79 3.88 1.72
C TYR A 11 13.27 3.88 1.66
N SER A 12 12.60 4.45 2.68
CA SER A 12 11.14 4.58 2.68
C SER A 12 10.65 5.44 1.50
N SER A 13 11.37 6.52 1.14
CA SER A 13 10.97 7.34 -0.02
C SER A 13 10.94 6.54 -1.33
N LYS A 14 11.93 5.67 -1.56
CA LYS A 14 11.97 4.83 -2.77
C LYS A 14 10.85 3.80 -2.80
N GLU A 15 10.51 3.22 -1.64
CA GLU A 15 9.39 2.29 -1.55
C GLU A 15 8.04 3.01 -1.76
N LEU A 16 7.91 4.25 -1.29
CA LEU A 16 6.74 5.09 -1.59
C LEU A 16 6.63 5.40 -3.08
N ASP A 17 7.75 5.72 -3.75
CA ASP A 17 7.77 5.92 -5.21
C ASP A 17 7.38 4.64 -5.98
N ARG A 18 7.77 3.46 -5.48
CA ARG A 18 7.36 2.16 -6.04
C ARG A 18 5.86 1.92 -5.85
N LEU A 19 5.32 2.26 -4.67
CA LEU A 19 3.88 2.20 -4.39
C LEU A 19 3.12 3.11 -5.37
N ASP A 20 3.51 4.38 -5.48
CA ASP A 20 2.88 5.34 -6.38
C ASP A 20 2.93 4.88 -7.84
N SER A 21 4.09 4.39 -8.29
CA SER A 21 4.25 3.83 -9.64
C SER A 21 3.31 2.65 -9.89
N PHE A 22 3.13 1.77 -8.90
CA PHE A 22 2.23 0.62 -8.99
C PHE A 22 0.75 1.04 -9.05
N VAL A 23 0.36 2.05 -8.27
CA VAL A 23 -1.00 2.61 -8.28
C VAL A 23 -1.29 3.33 -9.61
N LYS A 24 -0.33 4.09 -10.13
CA LYS A 24 -0.44 4.83 -11.39
C LYS A 24 -0.69 3.96 -12.62
N ILE A 25 -0.30 2.68 -12.60
CA ILE A 25 -0.60 1.76 -13.70
C ILE A 25 -2.12 1.54 -13.85
N ALA A 26 -2.87 1.54 -12.75
CA ALA A 26 -4.32 1.31 -12.77
C ALA A 26 -5.03 2.11 -11.65
N PRO A 27 -5.11 3.45 -11.77
CA PRO A 27 -5.58 4.31 -10.69
C PRO A 27 -7.08 4.17 -10.37
N ALA A 28 -7.83 3.45 -11.20
CA ALA A 28 -9.25 3.16 -11.00
C ALA A 28 -9.50 1.75 -10.43
N ALA A 29 -8.46 0.94 -10.24
CA ALA A 29 -8.59 -0.42 -9.69
C ALA A 29 -8.84 -0.39 -8.17
N GLY A 30 -9.37 -1.50 -7.65
CA GLY A 30 -9.37 -1.79 -6.22
C GLY A 30 -7.96 -2.21 -5.79
N TYR A 31 -7.57 -1.80 -4.58
CA TYR A 31 -6.30 -2.18 -3.98
C TYR A 31 -6.52 -2.75 -2.59
N THR A 32 -5.63 -3.63 -2.15
CA THR A 32 -5.66 -4.25 -0.84
C THR A 32 -4.30 -4.14 -0.18
N ILE A 33 -4.24 -3.57 1.02
CA ILE A 33 -3.02 -3.50 1.83
C ILE A 33 -3.04 -4.68 2.80
N ASP A 34 -2.09 -5.61 2.66
CA ASP A 34 -1.92 -6.72 3.58
C ASP A 34 -0.88 -6.35 4.66
N GLN A 35 -1.36 -6.19 5.90
CA GLN A 35 -0.50 -5.87 7.04
C GLN A 35 0.49 -7.00 7.38
N LYS A 36 0.11 -8.26 7.15
CA LYS A 36 0.89 -9.42 7.57
C LYS A 36 2.07 -9.65 6.65
N GLU A 37 1.85 -9.52 5.34
CA GLU A 37 2.89 -9.78 4.33
C GLU A 37 3.62 -8.50 3.89
N GLN A 38 3.14 -7.33 4.32
CA GLN A 38 3.60 -6.00 3.90
C GLN A 38 3.53 -5.83 2.38
N GLU A 39 2.36 -6.16 1.82
CA GLU A 39 2.15 -6.14 0.37
C GLU A 39 0.99 -5.22 0.01
N LEU A 40 1.13 -4.56 -1.14
CA LEU A 40 0.05 -3.88 -1.80
C LEU A 40 -0.38 -4.72 -3.00
N CYS A 41 -1.65 -5.09 -3.00
CA CYS A 41 -2.25 -5.92 -4.02
C CYS A 41 -3.25 -5.10 -4.83
N ARG A 42 -3.25 -5.29 -6.15
CA ARG A 42 -4.21 -4.70 -7.08
C ARG A 42 -5.18 -5.76 -7.57
N GLU A 43 -6.47 -5.45 -7.54
CA GLU A 43 -7.51 -6.28 -8.15
C GLU A 43 -7.51 -6.10 -9.68
N GLY A 44 -7.27 -7.19 -10.40
CA GLY A 44 -7.35 -7.26 -11.85
C GLY A 44 -8.72 -7.73 -12.35
N SER A 45 -9.03 -7.45 -13.62
CA SER A 45 -10.34 -7.67 -14.24
C SER A 45 -10.80 -9.14 -14.31
N ASN A 46 -9.87 -10.11 -14.16
CA ASN A 46 -10.16 -11.55 -14.28
C ASN A 46 -10.09 -12.29 -12.93
N GLY A 47 -10.17 -11.57 -11.81
CA GLY A 47 -9.97 -12.14 -10.47
C GLY A 47 -8.51 -12.49 -10.17
N GLN A 48 -7.58 -12.09 -11.05
CA GLN A 48 -6.15 -12.13 -10.77
C GLN A 48 -5.78 -10.93 -9.92
N GLN A 49 -5.06 -11.18 -8.83
CA GLN A 49 -4.52 -10.15 -7.97
C GLN A 49 -3.03 -10.04 -8.24
N GLU A 50 -2.56 -8.82 -8.54
CA GLU A 50 -1.13 -8.55 -8.68
C GLU A 50 -0.65 -7.90 -7.39
N CYS A 51 0.34 -8.49 -6.72
CA CYS A 51 0.85 -7.99 -5.45
C CYS A 51 2.31 -7.58 -5.58
N ILE A 52 2.64 -6.48 -4.93
CA ILE A 52 4.02 -6.04 -4.75
C ILE A 52 4.35 -6.01 -3.26
N LYS A 53 5.51 -6.57 -2.92
CA LYS A 53 6.05 -6.48 -1.58
C LYS A 53 6.75 -5.15 -1.38
N LEU A 54 6.35 -4.45 -0.33
CA LEU A 54 6.85 -3.13 0.04
C LEU A 54 7.42 -3.23 1.44
N ASN A 55 8.64 -2.75 1.62
CA ASN A 55 9.24 -2.65 2.94
C ASN A 55 8.83 -1.32 3.60
N LEU A 56 7.52 -1.12 3.69
CA LEU A 56 6.87 0.02 4.33
C LEU A 56 6.07 -0.45 5.53
N GLU A 57 5.95 0.43 6.51
CA GLU A 57 4.99 0.24 7.58
C GLU A 57 3.57 0.38 7.04
N TYR A 58 2.64 -0.36 7.65
CA TYR A 58 1.24 -0.34 7.24
C TYR A 58 0.62 1.06 7.24
N THR A 59 1.01 1.90 8.22
CA THR A 59 0.59 3.29 8.33
C THR A 59 1.16 4.17 7.21
N GLN A 60 2.36 3.88 6.72
CA GLN A 60 2.96 4.59 5.58
C GLN A 60 2.23 4.27 4.29
N MET A 61 1.94 2.98 4.03
CA MET A 61 1.16 2.55 2.87
C MET A 61 -0.24 3.18 2.88
N PHE A 62 -0.93 3.13 4.03
CA PHE A 62 -2.24 3.75 4.20
C PHE A 62 -2.21 5.26 3.93
N SER A 63 -1.24 5.97 4.53
CA SER A 63 -1.10 7.42 4.36
C SER A 63 -0.83 7.78 2.90
N GLU A 64 -0.02 7.00 2.20
CA GLU A 64 0.29 7.25 0.79
C GLU A 64 -0.93 6.99 -0.11
N MET A 65 -1.65 5.89 0.10
CA MET A 65 -2.89 5.61 -0.60
C MET A 65 -3.93 6.74 -0.41
N GLN A 66 -4.05 7.29 0.80
CA GLN A 66 -4.90 8.45 1.06
C GLN A 66 -4.47 9.71 0.28
N LYS A 67 -3.16 10.00 0.20
CA LYS A 67 -2.64 11.11 -0.63
C LYS A 67 -2.95 10.90 -2.11
N LEU A 68 -2.91 9.65 -2.57
CA LEU A 68 -3.28 9.26 -3.92
C LEU A 68 -4.80 9.30 -4.16
N GLY A 69 -5.62 9.70 -3.18
CA GLY A 69 -7.07 9.83 -3.31
C GLY A 69 -7.81 8.50 -3.18
N PHE A 70 -7.28 7.55 -2.42
CA PHE A 70 -7.98 6.32 -2.07
C PHE A 70 -8.52 6.39 -0.65
N PHE A 71 -9.75 5.90 -0.49
CA PHE A 71 -10.32 5.59 0.80
C PHE A 71 -10.07 4.11 1.11
N CYS A 72 -9.32 3.85 2.18
CA CYS A 72 -9.02 2.51 2.66
C CYS A 72 -9.80 2.22 3.95
N ALA A 73 -10.41 1.04 4.02
CA ALA A 73 -11.14 0.59 5.20
C ALA A 73 -10.90 -0.89 5.46
N LEU A 74 -11.06 -1.30 6.73
CA LEU A 74 -11.08 -2.72 7.06
C LEU A 74 -12.38 -3.35 6.55
N PRO A 75 -12.32 -4.59 6.04
CA PRO A 75 -13.49 -5.37 5.69
C PRO A 75 -14.43 -5.54 6.87
N MET A 76 -15.71 -5.77 6.58
CA MET A 76 -16.70 -6.10 7.62
C MET A 76 -16.41 -7.42 8.34
N ASP A 77 -15.69 -8.34 7.70
CA ASP A 77 -15.27 -9.60 8.33
C ASP A 77 -14.12 -9.34 9.31
N PRO A 78 -14.34 -9.51 10.63
CA PRO A 78 -13.32 -9.24 11.64
C PRO A 78 -12.13 -10.20 11.60
N LYS A 79 -12.21 -11.27 10.80
CA LYS A 79 -11.09 -12.20 10.58
C LYS A 79 -10.12 -11.70 9.51
N LYS A 80 -10.53 -10.73 8.69
CA LYS A 80 -9.67 -10.16 7.65
C LYS A 80 -8.88 -8.98 8.23
N THR A 81 -7.57 -9.06 8.09
CA THR A 81 -6.63 -8.04 8.59
C THR A 81 -6.07 -7.14 7.49
N PHE A 82 -6.53 -7.32 6.26
CA PHE A 82 -6.16 -6.47 5.15
C PHE A 82 -7.09 -5.26 5.05
N MET A 83 -6.62 -4.15 4.49
CA MET A 83 -7.46 -2.99 4.17
C MET A 83 -7.82 -2.99 2.70
N GLU A 84 -9.10 -2.78 2.39
CA GLU A 84 -9.59 -2.57 1.03
C GLU A 84 -9.60 -1.06 0.73
N CYS A 85 -8.85 -0.67 -0.30
CA CYS A 85 -8.66 0.68 -0.77
C CYS A 85 -9.38 0.88 -2.11
N ARG A 86 -10.25 1.89 -2.16
CA ARG A 86 -10.98 2.28 -3.38
C ARG A 86 -10.81 3.77 -3.67
N LYS A 87 -10.76 4.11 -4.94
CA LYS A 87 -10.67 5.51 -5.37
C LYS A 87 -11.90 6.30 -4.91
N VAL A 88 -11.68 7.52 -4.41
CA VAL A 88 -12.73 8.49 -4.03
C VAL A 88 -12.56 9.83 -4.74
#